data_AF-F6FFI8-F1
#
_entry.id   AF-F6FFI8-F1
#
_cell.length_a   1.000
_cell.length_b   1.000
_cell.length_c   1.000
_cell.angle_alpha   90.00
_cell.angle_beta   90.00
_cell.angle_gamma   90.00
#
_symmetry.space_group_name_H-M   'P 1'
#
loop_
_entity.id
_entity.type
_entity.pdbx_description
1 polymer ?
#
loop_
_entity_poly.entity_id
_entity_poly.type
_entity_poly.pdbx_seq_one_letter_code
_entity_poly.pdbx_strand_id
1 'polypeptide(L)'
;MVLPNSGFLYPSLSIVAFLIAASVLLYRKYSVPGVIFPASIALGLVNILAILFFLGSSLSLIGFIALVMGIFYAIIISLYLLNLLKKLFDFEFISRDNLFLAFKKNIAFAADLTLPTFIFSVFVAFLAPLHLREFGISLSLSILVFFPLIALLASSWAIQYARNNFLHVGNWYKTLDPKEDAFIVKMKSLFNNKYLYWVIGCLLSSAIIMFFTIGINSPFLFKKNYLVTIEVGDAGNIGSLVSSVPNFWSPFGKGSSSIRSYLVDGSQSIESIKSSLGSSGSFSIQETNAFNDATHLKEILKVCSLSLLLISTYIFIRFGFKNLLLLWVNTFSSLALCCSCLIVARVPIVSSIFTALLCYFFVSLLYHLYWFSSATLSKLDWFNKENKYSFFYGVDSSLKLCLFSFFLTSLLSVNEELILLDFYVFTILLFSHYISKVGFIFLEEKLDLFKDKYLWRKESEIKVVGEKSEVENFDEYDEELISDINS
;
A
#
# COMPACT_ATOMS: atom_id res chain seq x y z
N MET A 1 16.94 -13.76 33.32
CA MET A 1 15.93 -12.75 33.67
C MET A 1 14.99 -12.64 32.48
N VAL A 2 13.75 -13.11 32.64
CA VAL A 2 12.74 -13.19 31.58
C VAL A 2 12.11 -11.80 31.45
N LEU A 3 12.30 -11.10 30.34
CA LEU A 3 11.47 -9.94 30.02
C LEU A 3 10.05 -10.45 29.74
N PRO A 4 9.02 -9.82 30.32
CA PRO A 4 7.66 -10.32 30.31
C PRO A 4 7.04 -10.20 28.91
N ASN A 5 5.99 -10.99 28.70
CA ASN A 5 5.10 -11.08 27.52
C ASN A 5 4.41 -9.75 27.09
N SER A 6 4.91 -8.59 27.47
CA SER A 6 4.34 -7.29 27.14
C SER A 6 4.55 -6.88 25.67
N GLY A 7 5.56 -7.42 24.97
CA GLY A 7 5.87 -7.05 23.59
C GLY A 7 4.79 -7.43 22.55
N PHE A 8 4.04 -8.50 22.77
CA PHE A 8 3.02 -8.99 21.82
C PHE A 8 1.71 -8.17 21.86
N LEU A 9 1.41 -7.47 22.95
CA LEU A 9 0.15 -6.74 23.14
C LEU A 9 0.17 -5.33 22.52
N TYR A 10 1.34 -4.75 22.21
CA TYR A 10 1.43 -3.37 21.74
C TYR A 10 0.95 -3.14 20.29
N PRO A 11 1.33 -3.96 19.29
CA PRO A 11 0.91 -3.74 17.91
C PRO A 11 -0.61 -3.93 17.71
N SER A 12 -1.24 -4.80 18.51
CA SER A 12 -2.70 -4.95 18.50
C SER A 12 -3.39 -3.75 19.15
N LEU A 13 -2.85 -3.20 20.24
CA LEU A 13 -3.35 -1.98 20.88
C LEU A 13 -3.26 -0.74 19.97
N SER A 14 -2.20 -0.60 19.16
CA SER A 14 -2.08 0.50 18.22
C SER A 14 -3.14 0.44 17.11
N ILE A 15 -3.45 -0.75 16.58
CA ILE A 15 -4.55 -0.95 15.62
C ILE A 15 -5.90 -0.61 16.26
N VAL A 16 -6.15 -1.03 17.50
CA VAL A 16 -7.40 -0.71 18.20
C VAL A 16 -7.53 0.80 18.42
N ALA A 17 -6.47 1.46 18.88
CA ALA A 17 -6.44 2.91 19.04
C ALA A 17 -6.67 3.64 17.71
N PHE A 18 -6.04 3.15 16.63
CA PHE A 18 -6.25 3.65 15.28
C PHE A 18 -7.72 3.52 14.84
N LEU A 19 -8.34 2.35 15.03
CA LEU A 19 -9.73 2.12 14.64
C LEU A 19 -10.71 3.01 15.40
N ILE A 20 -10.45 3.26 16.69
CA ILE A 20 -11.24 4.21 17.49
C ILE A 20 -11.07 5.64 16.97
N ALA A 21 -9.82 6.08 16.75
CA ALA A 21 -9.54 7.41 16.21
C ALA A 21 -10.17 7.60 14.82
N ALA A 22 -10.02 6.61 13.93
CA ALA A 22 -10.64 6.61 12.61
C ALA A 22 -12.17 6.65 12.69
N SER A 23 -12.79 5.92 13.61
CA SER A 23 -14.24 5.96 13.85
C SER A 23 -14.72 7.36 14.23
N VAL A 24 -14.03 8.02 15.17
CA VAL A 24 -14.37 9.37 15.59
C VAL A 24 -14.20 10.38 14.44
N LEU A 25 -13.11 10.27 13.68
CA LEU A 25 -12.84 11.16 12.54
C LEU A 25 -13.85 10.98 11.41
N LEU A 26 -14.16 9.73 11.04
CA LEU A 26 -15.11 9.41 9.99
C LEU A 26 -16.55 9.72 10.41
N TYR A 27 -16.90 9.56 11.69
CA TYR A 27 -18.18 10.02 12.22
C TYR A 27 -18.34 11.53 12.03
N ARG A 28 -17.30 12.31 12.39
CA ARG A 28 -17.35 13.76 12.23
C ARG A 28 -17.55 14.16 10.77
N LYS A 29 -16.88 13.51 9.83
CA LYS A 29 -16.96 13.85 8.40
C LYS A 29 -18.19 13.29 7.67
N TYR A 30 -18.62 12.07 8.01
CA TYR A 30 -19.61 11.30 7.24
C TYR A 30 -20.77 10.75 8.08
N SER A 31 -20.94 11.21 9.33
CA SER A 31 -21.96 10.71 10.26
C SER A 31 -21.86 9.19 10.47
N VAL A 32 -22.97 8.52 10.78
CA VAL A 32 -23.05 7.07 11.03
C VAL A 32 -22.52 6.22 9.86
N PRO A 33 -22.77 6.55 8.57
CA PRO A 33 -22.11 5.85 7.45
C PRO A 33 -20.59 5.74 7.61
N GLY A 34 -19.94 6.77 8.14
CA GLY A 34 -18.49 6.78 8.39
C GLY A 34 -18.02 5.76 9.44
N VAL A 35 -18.84 5.45 10.45
CA VAL A 35 -18.48 4.56 11.57
C VAL A 35 -18.67 3.08 11.20
N ILE A 36 -19.57 2.78 10.26
CA ILE A 36 -19.84 1.41 9.80
C ILE A 36 -18.55 0.77 9.28
N PHE A 37 -17.71 1.52 8.54
CA PHE A 37 -16.50 0.98 7.93
C PHE A 37 -15.42 0.57 8.93
N PRO A 38 -14.97 1.41 9.90
CA PRO A 38 -14.06 0.96 10.96
C PRO A 38 -14.58 -0.23 11.76
N ALA A 39 -15.89 -0.29 12.05
CA ALA A 39 -16.49 -1.43 12.73
C ALA A 39 -16.41 -2.72 11.89
N SER A 40 -16.68 -2.63 10.58
CA SER A 40 -16.52 -3.75 9.66
C SER A 40 -15.06 -4.17 9.46
N ILE A 41 -14.11 -3.22 9.50
CA ILE A 41 -12.67 -3.54 9.51
C ILE A 41 -12.31 -4.31 10.80
N ALA A 42 -12.79 -3.88 11.97
CA ALA A 42 -12.57 -4.59 13.23
C ALA A 42 -13.13 -6.03 13.16
N LEU A 43 -14.35 -6.20 12.64
CA LEU A 43 -14.96 -7.52 12.44
C LEU A 43 -14.16 -8.38 11.45
N GLY A 44 -13.64 -7.79 10.38
CA GLY A 44 -12.74 -8.47 9.44
C GLY A 44 -11.45 -8.94 10.10
N LEU A 45 -10.83 -8.12 10.96
CA LEU A 45 -9.65 -8.52 11.73
C LEU A 45 -9.95 -9.69 12.66
N VAL A 46 -11.10 -9.68 13.35
CA VAL A 46 -11.53 -10.81 14.19
C VAL A 46 -11.66 -12.08 13.35
N ASN A 47 -12.26 -12.02 12.15
CA ASN A 47 -12.38 -13.16 11.26
C ASN A 47 -11.02 -13.67 10.77
N ILE A 48 -10.10 -12.78 10.40
CA ILE A 48 -8.75 -13.15 9.97
C ILE A 48 -7.99 -13.85 11.11
N LEU A 49 -8.05 -13.28 12.32
CA LEU A 49 -7.41 -13.86 13.51
C LEU A 49 -8.02 -15.21 13.88
N ALA A 50 -9.35 -15.36 13.77
CA ALA A 50 -10.02 -16.63 13.97
C ALA A 50 -9.53 -17.69 12.97
N ILE A 51 -9.45 -17.35 11.67
CA ILE A 51 -8.93 -18.25 10.62
C ILE A 51 -7.49 -18.66 10.93
N LEU A 52 -6.62 -17.72 11.29
CA LEU A 52 -5.23 -18.01 11.64
C LEU A 52 -5.12 -18.92 12.86
N PHE A 53 -5.96 -18.68 13.88
CA PHE A 53 -6.05 -19.53 15.07
C PHE A 53 -6.51 -20.95 14.74
N PHE A 54 -7.54 -21.11 13.91
CA PHE A 54 -8.02 -22.41 13.44
C PHE A 54 -6.97 -23.18 12.64
N LEU A 55 -6.13 -22.48 11.88
CA LEU A 55 -5.03 -23.07 11.11
C LEU A 55 -3.78 -23.35 11.97
N GLY A 56 -3.80 -23.04 13.27
CA GLY A 56 -2.65 -23.21 14.17
C GLY A 56 -1.45 -22.32 13.82
N SER A 57 -1.68 -21.22 13.10
CA SER A 57 -0.64 -20.32 12.64
C SER A 57 -0.38 -19.20 13.67
N SER A 58 0.88 -18.92 13.96
CA SER A 58 1.29 -17.74 14.74
C SER A 58 1.66 -16.59 13.79
N LEU A 59 1.07 -15.42 14.01
CA LEU A 59 1.37 -14.23 13.21
C LEU A 59 2.73 -13.65 13.60
N SER A 60 3.67 -13.61 12.65
CA SER A 60 4.95 -12.92 12.82
C SER A 60 4.80 -11.41 12.58
N LEU A 61 5.86 -10.66 12.82
CA LEU A 61 5.93 -9.24 12.48
C LEU A 61 5.64 -8.97 10.99
N ILE A 62 6.07 -9.87 10.10
CA ILE A 62 5.87 -9.75 8.65
C ILE A 62 4.39 -9.96 8.30
N GLY A 63 3.74 -10.96 8.92
CA GLY A 63 2.31 -11.17 8.80
C GLY A 63 1.50 -9.99 9.33
N PHE A 64 1.93 -9.40 10.46
CA PHE A 64 1.29 -8.21 11.03
C PHE A 64 1.33 -7.00 10.10
N ILE A 65 2.47 -6.72 9.46
CA ILE A 65 2.59 -5.62 8.48
C ILE A 65 1.68 -5.87 7.27
N ALA A 66 1.56 -7.12 6.82
CA ALA A 66 0.63 -7.48 5.77
C ALA A 66 -0.83 -7.26 6.17
N LEU A 67 -1.22 -7.50 7.44
CA LEU A 67 -2.54 -7.14 7.95
C LEU A 67 -2.77 -5.62 7.91
N VAL A 68 -1.76 -4.82 8.30
CA VAL A 68 -1.81 -3.35 8.22
C VAL A 68 -2.03 -2.90 6.76
N MET A 69 -1.33 -3.51 5.81
CA MET A 69 -1.54 -3.26 4.37
C MET A 69 -2.97 -3.64 3.94
N GLY A 70 -3.52 -4.74 4.46
CA GLY A 70 -4.92 -5.13 4.26
C GLY A 70 -5.93 -4.10 4.81
N ILE A 71 -5.67 -3.56 6.00
CA ILE A 71 -6.47 -2.46 6.59
C ILE A 71 -6.41 -1.23 5.69
N PHE A 72 -5.23 -0.89 5.18
CA PHE A 72 -5.05 0.25 4.27
C PHE A 72 -5.87 0.09 2.98
N TYR A 73 -5.87 -1.10 2.38
CA TYR A 73 -6.74 -1.45 1.25
C TYR A 73 -8.23 -1.27 1.60
N ALA A 74 -8.67 -1.75 2.77
CA ALA A 74 -10.05 -1.62 3.22
C ALA A 74 -10.48 -0.15 3.41
N ILE A 75 -9.58 0.69 3.94
CA ILE A 75 -9.83 2.13 4.13
C ILE A 75 -10.04 2.83 2.78
N ILE A 76 -9.25 2.50 1.75
CA ILE A 76 -9.40 3.12 0.42
C ILE A 76 -10.80 2.84 -0.15
N ILE A 77 -11.26 1.58 -0.11
CA ILE A 77 -12.61 1.22 -0.57
C ILE A 77 -13.68 1.96 0.24
N SER A 78 -13.52 2.01 1.55
CA SER A 78 -14.44 2.70 2.47
C SER A 78 -14.56 4.19 2.14
N LEU A 79 -13.42 4.87 1.98
CA LEU A 79 -13.38 6.30 1.66
C LEU A 79 -13.94 6.58 0.28
N TYR A 80 -13.69 5.72 -0.72
CA TYR A 80 -14.25 5.88 -2.05
C TYR A 80 -15.78 5.90 -2.02
N LEU A 81 -16.41 4.93 -1.35
CA LEU A 81 -17.87 4.91 -1.21
C LEU A 81 -18.41 6.10 -0.43
N LEU A 82 -17.81 6.44 0.71
CA LEU A 82 -18.27 7.57 1.53
C LEU A 82 -18.25 8.89 0.76
N ASN A 83 -17.20 9.11 -0.02
CA ASN A 83 -17.06 10.30 -0.85
C ASN A 83 -18.02 10.30 -2.04
N LEU A 84 -18.30 9.14 -2.61
CA LEU A 84 -19.23 9.02 -3.73
C LEU A 84 -20.68 9.20 -3.24
N LEU A 85 -21.02 8.63 -2.09
CA LEU A 85 -22.28 8.90 -1.39
C LEU A 85 -22.41 10.39 -1.09
N LYS A 86 -21.35 11.04 -0.60
CA LYS A 86 -21.37 12.49 -0.36
C LYS A 86 -21.60 13.29 -1.64
N LYS A 87 -20.86 12.99 -2.71
CA LYS A 87 -21.01 13.62 -4.03
C LYS A 87 -22.42 13.49 -4.58
N LEU A 88 -23.09 12.36 -4.35
CA LEU A 88 -24.50 12.19 -4.72
C LEU A 88 -25.41 13.18 -3.95
N PHE A 89 -25.24 13.35 -2.64
CA PHE A 89 -26.07 14.31 -1.88
C PHE A 89 -25.88 15.79 -2.26
N ASP A 90 -24.86 16.14 -3.05
CA ASP A 90 -24.62 17.49 -3.53
C ASP A 90 -25.53 17.90 -4.70
N PHE A 91 -26.16 16.94 -5.39
CA PHE A 91 -27.10 17.24 -6.47
C PHE A 91 -28.46 17.67 -5.92
N GLU A 92 -28.99 18.78 -6.43
CA GLU A 92 -30.23 19.39 -5.93
C GLU A 92 -31.49 18.52 -6.10
N PHE A 93 -31.47 17.54 -7.02
CA PHE A 93 -32.63 16.69 -7.35
C PHE A 93 -32.46 15.21 -7.01
N ILE A 94 -31.57 14.87 -6.06
CA ILE A 94 -31.27 13.45 -5.86
C ILE A 94 -32.40 12.67 -5.16
N SER A 95 -32.82 11.59 -5.81
CA SER A 95 -33.81 10.66 -5.27
C SER A 95 -33.16 9.64 -4.32
N ARG A 96 -33.97 8.99 -3.47
CA ARG A 96 -33.51 7.90 -2.61
C ARG A 96 -32.97 6.70 -3.39
N ASP A 97 -33.43 6.52 -4.62
CA ASP A 97 -33.09 5.36 -5.45
C ASP A 97 -31.75 5.55 -6.16
N ASN A 98 -31.33 6.80 -6.40
CA ASN A 98 -30.02 7.14 -6.94
C ASN A 98 -28.86 6.83 -5.97
N LEU A 99 -29.12 6.66 -4.67
CA LEU A 99 -28.10 6.23 -3.70
C LEU A 99 -27.53 4.84 -4.01
N PHE A 100 -28.30 3.98 -4.69
CA PHE A 100 -27.81 2.66 -5.11
C PHE A 100 -26.73 2.74 -6.20
N LEU A 101 -26.70 3.82 -6.98
CA LEU A 101 -25.61 4.06 -7.94
C LEU A 101 -24.25 4.09 -7.23
N ALA A 102 -24.20 4.62 -6.00
CA ALA A 102 -22.97 4.59 -5.22
C ALA A 102 -22.48 3.19 -4.89
N PHE A 103 -23.41 2.28 -4.61
CA PHE A 103 -23.10 0.88 -4.41
C PHE A 103 -22.48 0.26 -5.66
N LYS A 104 -23.17 0.39 -6.81
CA LYS A 104 -22.76 -0.20 -8.09
C LYS A 104 -21.37 0.27 -8.48
N LYS A 105 -21.11 1.59 -8.42
CA LYS A 105 -19.79 2.15 -8.77
C LYS A 105 -18.71 1.79 -7.75
N ASN A 106 -19.04 1.67 -6.45
CA ASN A 106 -18.08 1.21 -5.45
C ASN A 106 -17.73 -0.28 -5.60
N ILE A 107 -18.67 -1.15 -5.97
CA ILE A 107 -18.37 -2.56 -6.24
C ILE A 107 -17.43 -2.69 -7.44
N ALA A 108 -17.72 -1.96 -8.52
CA ALA A 108 -16.84 -1.95 -9.69
C ALA A 108 -15.42 -1.47 -9.32
N PHE A 109 -15.32 -0.38 -8.55
CA PHE A 109 -14.05 0.10 -8.02
C PHE A 109 -13.34 -0.94 -7.14
N ALA A 110 -14.06 -1.53 -6.19
CA ALA A 110 -13.52 -2.53 -5.29
C ALA A 110 -13.02 -3.75 -6.06
N ALA A 111 -13.76 -4.23 -7.06
CA ALA A 111 -13.32 -5.33 -7.92
C ALA A 111 -12.05 -4.97 -8.70
N ASP A 112 -12.02 -3.76 -9.28
CA ASP A 112 -10.88 -3.24 -10.04
C ASP A 112 -9.63 -3.04 -9.15
N LEU A 113 -9.81 -2.80 -7.85
CA LEU A 113 -8.74 -2.74 -6.85
C LEU A 113 -8.31 -4.13 -6.36
N THR A 114 -9.26 -5.03 -6.14
CA THR A 114 -9.09 -6.34 -5.49
C THR A 114 -8.34 -7.31 -6.37
N LEU A 115 -8.72 -7.43 -7.65
CA LEU A 115 -8.12 -8.43 -8.53
C LEU A 115 -6.60 -8.22 -8.70
N PRO A 116 -6.10 -7.01 -9.03
CA PRO A 116 -4.66 -6.78 -9.15
C PRO A 116 -3.90 -6.96 -7.84
N THR A 117 -4.47 -6.50 -6.72
CA THR A 117 -3.83 -6.59 -5.41
C THR A 117 -3.77 -8.02 -4.90
N PHE A 118 -4.79 -8.82 -5.18
CA PHE A 118 -4.82 -10.24 -4.88
C PHE A 118 -3.83 -11.02 -5.75
N ILE A 119 -3.70 -10.69 -7.04
CA ILE A 119 -2.65 -11.27 -7.90
C ILE A 119 -1.27 -11.02 -7.29
N PHE A 120 -0.97 -9.78 -6.90
CA PHE A 120 0.30 -9.45 -6.26
C PHE A 120 0.52 -10.27 -4.99
N SER A 121 -0.45 -10.32 -4.08
CA SER A 121 -0.31 -11.01 -2.80
C SER A 121 -0.11 -12.53 -2.97
N VAL A 122 -0.80 -13.15 -3.94
CA VAL A 122 -0.66 -14.57 -4.27
C VAL A 122 0.73 -14.87 -4.83
N PHE A 123 1.24 -14.05 -5.74
CA PHE A 123 2.59 -14.23 -6.28
C PHE A 123 3.65 -14.12 -5.17
N VAL A 124 3.49 -13.19 -4.24
CA VAL A 124 4.35 -13.11 -3.05
C VAL A 124 4.24 -14.36 -2.18
N ALA A 125 3.04 -14.88 -1.96
CA ALA A 125 2.82 -16.07 -1.13
C ALA A 125 3.55 -17.31 -1.66
N PHE A 126 3.59 -17.50 -2.98
CA PHE A 126 4.15 -18.71 -3.61
C PHE A 126 5.61 -18.57 -4.04
N LEU A 127 6.02 -17.39 -4.50
CA LEU A 127 7.30 -17.21 -5.19
C LEU A 127 8.34 -16.42 -4.39
N ALA A 128 7.94 -15.74 -3.30
CA ALA A 128 8.88 -15.00 -2.47
C ALA A 128 9.76 -15.96 -1.60
N PRO A 129 10.90 -15.46 -1.10
CA PRO A 129 11.70 -16.16 -0.10
C PRO A 129 10.84 -16.62 1.09
N LEU A 130 11.20 -17.76 1.71
CA LEU A 130 10.39 -18.39 2.76
C LEU A 130 10.01 -17.43 3.90
N HIS A 131 10.95 -16.60 4.34
CA HIS A 131 10.74 -15.62 5.41
C HIS A 131 9.78 -14.47 5.04
N LEU A 132 9.47 -14.27 3.75
CA LEU A 132 8.54 -13.23 3.26
C LEU A 132 7.21 -13.81 2.75
N ARG A 133 7.09 -15.13 2.59
CA ARG A 133 5.84 -15.75 2.09
C ARG A 133 4.64 -15.45 2.99
N GLU A 134 4.87 -15.36 4.29
CA GLU A 134 3.83 -14.99 5.26
C GLU A 134 3.20 -13.62 4.94
N PHE A 135 3.97 -12.68 4.38
CA PHE A 135 3.44 -11.41 3.90
C PHE A 135 2.34 -11.63 2.85
N GLY A 136 2.65 -12.41 1.82
CA GLY A 136 1.71 -12.71 0.74
C GLY A 136 0.49 -13.49 1.21
N ILE A 137 0.68 -14.46 2.10
CA ILE A 137 -0.41 -15.28 2.67
C ILE A 137 -1.35 -14.39 3.49
N SER A 138 -0.81 -13.62 4.44
CA SER A 138 -1.58 -12.76 5.34
C SER A 138 -2.28 -11.64 4.57
N LEU A 139 -1.64 -11.07 3.55
CA LEU A 139 -2.23 -10.05 2.70
C LEU A 139 -3.36 -10.62 1.82
N SER A 140 -3.16 -11.80 1.23
CA SER A 140 -4.19 -12.48 0.43
C SER A 140 -5.42 -12.79 1.27
N LEU A 141 -5.22 -13.31 2.49
CA LEU A 141 -6.30 -13.57 3.44
C LEU A 141 -7.03 -12.27 3.82
N SER A 142 -6.29 -11.19 4.06
CA SER A 142 -6.87 -9.88 4.36
C SER A 142 -7.73 -9.36 3.23
N ILE A 143 -7.25 -9.44 1.98
CA ILE A 143 -8.01 -8.99 0.80
C ILE A 143 -9.29 -9.83 0.65
N LEU A 144 -9.21 -11.15 0.78
CA LEU A 144 -10.36 -12.05 0.65
C LEU A 144 -11.42 -11.83 1.73
N VAL A 145 -11.02 -11.50 2.95
CA VAL A 145 -11.95 -11.23 4.05
C VAL A 145 -12.52 -9.82 3.96
N PHE A 146 -11.69 -8.81 3.67
CA PHE A 146 -12.13 -7.42 3.61
C PHE A 146 -12.97 -7.10 2.38
N PHE A 147 -12.72 -7.71 1.22
CA PHE A 147 -13.52 -7.46 0.01
C PHE A 147 -15.02 -7.64 0.26
N PRO A 148 -15.54 -8.81 0.68
CA PRO A 148 -16.97 -8.99 0.91
C PRO A 148 -17.47 -8.17 2.12
N LEU A 149 -16.68 -8.05 3.18
CA LEU A 149 -17.09 -7.29 4.38
C LEU A 149 -17.23 -5.80 4.11
N ILE A 150 -16.34 -5.22 3.32
CA ILE A 150 -16.29 -3.77 3.10
C ILE A 150 -17.08 -3.41 1.84
N ALA A 151 -16.76 -4.02 0.70
CA ALA A 151 -17.35 -3.64 -0.59
C ALA A 151 -18.83 -4.06 -0.70
N LEU A 152 -19.26 -5.11 -0.01
CA LEU A 152 -20.65 -5.59 -0.05
C LEU A 152 -21.40 -5.26 1.24
N LEU A 153 -20.96 -5.79 2.38
CA LEU A 153 -21.74 -5.71 3.63
C LEU A 153 -21.74 -4.29 4.23
N ALA A 154 -20.59 -3.71 4.54
CA ALA A 154 -20.49 -2.35 5.08
C ALA A 154 -21.09 -1.32 4.12
N SER A 155 -20.83 -1.50 2.82
CA SER A 155 -21.35 -0.65 1.76
C SER A 155 -22.89 -0.68 1.69
N SER A 156 -23.50 -1.86 1.73
CA SER A 156 -24.97 -1.99 1.71
C SER A 156 -25.60 -1.39 2.97
N TRP A 157 -25.00 -1.58 4.15
CA TRP A 157 -25.48 -1.00 5.40
C TRP A 157 -25.37 0.52 5.42
N ALA A 158 -24.26 1.08 4.92
CA ALA A 158 -24.09 2.53 4.81
C ALA A 158 -25.15 3.15 3.90
N ILE A 159 -25.47 2.49 2.79
CA ILE A 159 -26.50 2.95 1.84
C ILE A 159 -27.89 2.80 2.42
N GLN A 160 -28.19 1.66 3.07
CA GLN A 160 -29.48 1.46 3.74
C GLN A 160 -29.71 2.51 4.83
N TYR A 161 -28.67 2.80 5.64
CA TYR A 161 -28.74 3.84 6.65
C TYR A 161 -28.98 5.22 6.01
N ALA A 162 -28.23 5.57 4.96
CA ALA A 162 -28.36 6.84 4.26
C ALA A 162 -29.74 6.99 3.60
N ARG A 163 -30.30 5.91 3.04
CA ARG A 163 -31.65 5.89 2.46
C ARG A 163 -32.73 6.12 3.52
N ASN A 164 -32.61 5.45 4.68
CA ASN A 164 -33.56 5.57 5.78
C ASN A 164 -33.50 6.94 6.45
N ASN A 165 -32.31 7.54 6.53
CA ASN A 165 -32.05 8.82 7.22
C ASN A 165 -31.69 9.95 6.24
N PHE A 166 -32.27 9.92 5.04
CA PHE A 166 -31.89 10.74 3.89
C PHE A 166 -31.70 12.23 4.20
N LEU A 167 -32.70 12.86 4.84
CA LEU A 167 -32.66 14.29 5.17
C LEU A 167 -31.57 14.62 6.18
N HIS A 168 -31.40 13.77 7.20
CA HIS A 168 -30.40 13.97 8.24
C HIS A 168 -28.98 13.87 7.67
N VAL A 169 -28.71 12.83 6.88
CA VAL A 169 -27.40 12.63 6.24
C VAL A 169 -27.11 13.74 5.22
N GLY A 170 -28.09 14.12 4.40
CA GLY A 170 -27.94 15.22 3.44
C GLY A 170 -27.60 16.55 4.12
N ASN A 171 -28.27 16.89 5.22
CA ASN A 171 -27.97 18.11 5.99
C ASN A 171 -26.57 18.05 6.63
N TRP A 172 -26.15 16.90 7.14
CA TRP A 172 -24.80 16.71 7.68
C TRP A 172 -23.72 16.92 6.63
N TYR A 173 -23.95 16.42 5.41
CA TYR A 173 -22.96 16.51 4.34
C TYR A 173 -22.78 17.93 3.82
N LYS A 174 -23.89 18.67 3.69
CA LYS A 174 -23.89 20.09 3.29
C LYS A 174 -23.27 21.03 4.32
N THR A 175 -23.32 20.69 5.61
CA THR A 175 -22.74 21.52 6.68
C THR A 175 -21.22 21.40 6.78
N LEU A 176 -20.63 20.35 6.22
CA LEU A 176 -19.22 19.99 6.37
C LEU A 176 -18.46 20.00 5.03
N ASP A 177 -18.76 20.93 4.14
CA ASP A 177 -17.99 21.07 2.91
C ASP A 177 -16.59 21.59 3.18
N PRO A 178 -15.55 20.76 2.99
CA PRO A 178 -14.20 21.24 3.15
C PRO A 178 -13.94 22.15 1.94
N LYS A 179 -13.71 23.44 2.19
CA LYS A 179 -13.14 24.34 1.17
C LYS A 179 -11.82 23.72 0.69
N GLU A 180 -11.55 23.81 -0.62
CA GLU A 180 -10.28 23.31 -1.18
C GLU A 180 -9.11 23.85 -0.35
N ASP A 181 -8.23 22.95 0.09
CA ASP A 181 -7.05 23.28 0.87
C ASP A 181 -6.20 24.32 0.12
N ALA A 182 -5.74 25.36 0.84
CA ALA A 182 -4.83 26.34 0.28
C ALA A 182 -3.57 25.67 -0.32
N PHE A 183 -3.14 24.53 0.23
CA PHE A 183 -2.04 23.74 -0.33
C PHE A 183 -2.37 23.13 -1.71
N ILE A 184 -3.60 22.66 -1.93
CA ILE A 184 -4.01 22.08 -3.23
C ILE A 184 -4.20 23.16 -4.27
N VAL A 185 -4.80 24.29 -3.91
CA VAL A 185 -4.91 25.46 -4.79
C VAL A 185 -3.52 25.95 -5.19
N LYS A 186 -2.57 26.00 -4.24
CA LYS A 186 -1.18 26.38 -4.50
C LYS A 186 -0.42 25.34 -5.32
N MET A 187 -0.66 24.05 -5.11
CA MET A 187 -0.11 22.97 -5.94
C MET A 187 -0.64 23.06 -7.38
N LYS A 188 -1.95 23.24 -7.60
CA LYS A 188 -2.53 23.46 -8.94
C LYS A 188 -1.87 24.67 -9.64
N SER A 189 -1.67 25.77 -8.90
CA SER A 189 -0.95 26.96 -9.37
C SER A 189 0.52 26.67 -9.71
N LEU A 190 1.21 25.87 -8.91
CA LEU A 190 2.61 25.48 -9.13
C LEU A 190 2.75 24.51 -10.30
N PHE A 191 1.83 23.56 -10.48
CA PHE A 191 1.81 22.65 -11.62
C PHE A 191 1.55 23.37 -12.93
N ASN A 192 0.77 24.46 -12.93
CA ASN A 192 0.64 25.34 -14.10
C ASN A 192 1.95 26.04 -14.51
N ASN A 193 3.01 25.99 -13.69
CA ASN A 193 4.30 26.55 -14.03
C ASN A 193 5.10 25.60 -14.94
N LYS A 194 5.30 26.01 -16.20
CA LYS A 194 6.07 25.26 -17.21
C LYS A 194 7.48 24.84 -16.78
N TYR A 195 8.08 25.55 -15.82
CA TYR A 195 9.43 25.25 -15.32
C TYR A 195 9.45 24.18 -14.23
N LEU A 196 8.33 23.94 -13.53
CA LEU A 196 8.23 22.90 -12.51
C LEU A 196 8.46 21.50 -13.12
N TYR A 197 8.04 21.31 -14.36
CA TYR A 197 8.24 20.07 -15.11
C TYR A 197 9.71 19.75 -15.36
N TRP A 198 10.50 20.76 -15.74
CA TRP A 198 11.94 20.61 -15.91
C TRP A 198 12.60 20.29 -14.57
N VAL A 199 12.17 20.92 -13.49
CA VAL A 199 12.69 20.64 -12.14
C VAL A 199 12.38 19.21 -11.71
N ILE A 200 11.14 18.73 -11.88
CA ILE A 200 10.76 17.35 -11.55
C ILE A 200 11.54 16.35 -12.42
N GLY A 201 11.68 16.63 -13.72
CA GLY A 201 12.47 15.82 -14.64
C GLY A 201 13.95 15.75 -14.24
N CYS A 202 14.57 16.90 -13.96
CA CYS A 202 15.96 16.97 -13.47
C CYS A 202 16.13 16.24 -12.14
N LEU A 203 15.18 16.38 -11.22
CA LEU A 203 15.21 15.70 -9.92
C LEU A 203 15.12 14.18 -10.10
N LEU A 204 14.23 13.70 -10.98
CA LEU A 204 14.12 12.28 -11.33
C LEU A 204 15.38 11.74 -12.00
N SER A 205 15.94 12.46 -12.98
CA SER A 205 17.20 12.08 -13.61
C SER A 205 18.35 12.04 -12.60
N SER A 206 18.42 13.03 -11.71
CA SER A 206 19.46 13.06 -10.66
C SER A 206 19.32 11.89 -9.69
N ALA A 207 18.10 11.53 -9.29
CA ALA A 207 17.82 10.38 -8.45
C ALA A 207 18.25 9.06 -9.14
N ILE A 208 17.87 8.88 -10.41
CA ILE A 208 18.28 7.70 -11.19
C ILE A 208 19.81 7.61 -11.27
N ILE A 209 20.49 8.72 -11.58
CA ILE A 209 21.96 8.76 -11.64
C ILE A 209 22.56 8.42 -10.27
N MET A 210 22.06 9.02 -9.18
CA MET A 210 22.54 8.74 -7.83
C MET A 210 22.38 7.28 -7.42
N PHE A 211 21.24 6.67 -7.76
CA PHE A 211 20.99 5.25 -7.53
C PHE A 211 22.05 4.37 -8.20
N PHE A 212 22.42 4.66 -9.45
CA PHE A 212 23.43 3.89 -10.17
C PHE A 212 24.88 4.23 -9.81
N THR A 213 25.17 5.44 -9.33
CA THR A 213 26.55 5.91 -9.10
C THR A 213 27.05 5.76 -7.68
N ILE A 214 26.20 5.98 -6.66
CA ILE A 214 26.63 5.99 -5.25
C ILE A 214 26.57 4.58 -4.64
N GLY A 215 25.75 3.69 -5.23
CA GLY A 215 25.53 2.35 -4.70
C GLY A 215 24.73 2.37 -3.40
N ILE A 216 24.32 1.17 -2.97
CA ILE A 216 23.52 0.98 -1.75
C ILE A 216 24.47 0.73 -0.57
N ASN A 217 24.32 1.51 0.51
CA ASN A 217 25.03 1.25 1.75
C ASN A 217 24.34 0.09 2.51
N SER A 218 24.85 -1.13 2.35
CA SER A 218 24.34 -2.29 3.07
C SER A 218 25.42 -2.97 3.90
N PRO A 219 25.14 -3.29 5.18
CA PRO A 219 26.00 -4.14 5.98
C PRO A 219 26.09 -5.58 5.45
N PHE A 220 25.07 -6.09 4.74
CA PHE A 220 24.93 -7.51 4.37
C PHE A 220 24.80 -7.78 2.86
N LEU A 221 24.30 -6.84 2.04
CA LEU A 221 24.26 -7.02 0.60
C LEU A 221 25.69 -7.15 0.06
N PHE A 222 25.94 -8.25 -0.64
CA PHE A 222 27.19 -8.56 -1.34
C PHE A 222 28.39 -8.94 -0.46
N LYS A 223 28.22 -9.12 0.85
CA LYS A 223 29.29 -9.62 1.74
C LYS A 223 29.08 -11.11 2.07
N LYS A 224 30.19 -11.84 2.22
CA LYS A 224 30.16 -13.21 2.76
C LYS A 224 29.72 -13.13 4.21
N ASN A 225 28.82 -14.01 4.65
CA ASN A 225 28.42 -14.11 6.05
C ASN A 225 28.91 -15.44 6.63
N TYR A 226 29.27 -15.44 7.90
CA TYR A 226 29.72 -16.65 8.60
C TYR A 226 28.72 -17.03 9.69
N LEU A 227 28.32 -18.29 9.69
CA LEU A 227 27.58 -18.89 10.80
C LEU A 227 28.61 -19.50 11.76
N VAL A 228 28.68 -18.99 12.98
CA VAL A 228 29.52 -19.52 14.05
C VAL A 228 28.63 -20.32 14.99
N THR A 229 28.87 -21.63 15.08
CA THR A 229 28.15 -22.50 16.01
C THR A 229 29.06 -22.86 17.17
N ILE A 230 28.62 -22.61 18.40
CA ILE A 230 29.36 -22.83 19.64
C ILE A 230 28.63 -23.89 20.46
N GLU A 231 29.33 -24.96 20.85
CA GLU A 231 28.80 -25.94 21.80
C GLU A 231 29.00 -25.41 23.23
N VAL A 232 27.90 -25.30 23.96
CA VAL A 232 27.81 -24.72 25.31
C VAL A 232 28.49 -25.60 26.36
N GLY A 233 28.85 -26.84 26.01
CA GLY A 233 29.46 -27.83 26.91
C GLY A 233 30.81 -27.43 27.51
N ASP A 234 31.60 -26.60 26.83
CA ASP A 234 32.97 -26.26 27.22
C ASP A 234 33.25 -24.75 27.38
N ALA A 235 32.26 -23.88 27.20
CA ALA A 235 32.47 -22.42 27.19
C ALA A 235 31.95 -21.76 28.47
N GLY A 236 32.87 -21.44 29.39
CA GLY A 236 32.63 -20.42 30.41
C GLY A 236 32.16 -19.10 29.79
N ASN A 237 31.12 -18.52 30.37
CA ASN A 237 30.60 -17.17 30.10
C ASN A 237 30.61 -16.72 28.62
N ILE A 238 29.76 -17.35 27.79
CA ILE A 238 29.49 -17.05 26.37
C ILE A 238 29.35 -15.53 26.08
N GLY A 239 28.85 -14.74 27.03
CA GLY A 239 28.74 -13.28 26.89
C GLY A 239 30.06 -12.57 26.65
N SER A 240 31.17 -13.10 27.18
CA SER A 240 32.52 -12.54 26.98
C SER A 240 33.10 -12.85 25.59
N LEU A 241 32.90 -14.09 25.11
CA LEU A 241 33.28 -14.57 23.77
C LEU A 241 32.51 -13.86 22.64
N VAL A 242 31.23 -13.57 22.86
CA VAL A 242 30.39 -12.84 21.89
C VAL A 242 30.76 -11.35 21.84
N SER A 243 31.25 -10.78 22.95
CA SER A 243 31.66 -9.38 23.02
C SER A 243 33.05 -9.09 22.44
N SER A 244 33.92 -10.10 22.28
CA SER A 244 35.29 -9.95 21.77
C SER A 244 35.39 -9.90 20.24
N VAL A 245 34.31 -10.25 19.53
CA VAL A 245 34.26 -10.20 18.06
C VAL A 245 33.39 -9.02 17.62
N PRO A 246 33.94 -8.03 16.88
CA PRO A 246 33.15 -6.93 16.34
C PRO A 246 32.01 -7.45 15.45
N ASN A 247 30.82 -6.88 15.57
CA ASN A 247 29.64 -7.21 14.75
C ASN A 247 29.09 -8.64 14.92
N PHE A 248 29.05 -9.19 16.13
CA PHE A 248 28.24 -10.36 16.45
C PHE A 248 26.75 -9.99 16.50
N TRP A 249 25.94 -10.60 15.65
CA TRP A 249 24.48 -10.43 15.68
C TRP A 249 23.84 -11.55 16.52
N SER A 250 22.75 -11.20 17.22
CA SER A 250 22.08 -12.01 18.25
C SER A 250 21.82 -13.47 17.83
N PRO A 251 21.72 -14.43 18.78
CA PRO A 251 21.72 -15.86 18.47
C PRO A 251 20.57 -16.26 17.53
N PHE A 252 20.93 -16.99 16.47
CA PHE A 252 20.01 -17.53 15.49
C PHE A 252 19.59 -18.95 15.88
N GLY A 253 18.30 -19.12 16.17
CA GLY A 253 17.69 -20.42 16.47
C GLY A 253 18.00 -20.95 17.88
N LYS A 254 16.98 -21.46 18.56
CA LYS A 254 17.19 -22.40 19.67
C LYS A 254 17.63 -23.74 19.06
N GLY A 255 18.93 -23.94 18.90
CA GLY A 255 19.48 -25.29 18.92
C GLY A 255 19.10 -26.00 20.23
N SER A 256 19.38 -27.31 20.33
CA SER A 256 19.32 -28.01 21.62
C SER A 256 20.01 -27.19 22.71
N SER A 257 19.65 -27.38 23.98
CA SER A 257 20.17 -26.62 25.13
C SER A 257 21.71 -26.52 25.20
N SER A 258 22.43 -27.36 24.45
CA SER A 258 23.88 -27.47 24.36
C SER A 258 24.53 -26.79 23.14
N ILE A 259 23.81 -26.22 22.17
CA ILE A 259 24.40 -25.62 20.94
C ILE A 259 23.76 -24.25 20.65
N ARG A 260 24.59 -23.23 20.44
CA ARG A 260 24.14 -21.88 20.03
C ARG A 260 24.82 -21.45 18.74
N SER A 261 24.03 -20.99 17.79
CA SER A 261 24.53 -20.45 16.51
C SER A 261 24.41 -18.93 16.47
N TYR A 262 25.43 -18.28 15.92
CA TYR A 262 25.59 -16.84 15.82
C TYR A 262 25.95 -16.45 14.39
N LEU A 263 25.48 -15.29 13.95
CA LEU A 263 25.82 -14.73 12.64
C LEU A 263 26.91 -13.67 12.80
N VAL A 264 27.96 -13.76 11.99
CA VAL A 264 29.08 -12.82 11.96
C VAL A 264 29.23 -12.25 10.56
N ASP A 265 29.36 -10.92 10.47
CA ASP A 265 29.67 -10.21 9.24
C ASP A 265 31.05 -10.65 8.70
N GLY A 266 31.11 -11.06 7.43
CA GLY A 266 32.37 -11.47 6.77
C GLY A 266 33.17 -10.33 6.18
N SER A 267 32.99 -9.10 6.66
CA SER A 267 34.01 -8.04 6.53
C SER A 267 35.36 -8.43 7.16
N GLN A 268 35.37 -9.44 8.04
CA GLN A 268 36.55 -10.04 8.66
C GLN A 268 36.88 -11.42 8.06
N SER A 269 38.17 -11.76 7.96
CA SER A 269 38.60 -13.07 7.49
C SER A 269 38.24 -14.17 8.50
N ILE A 270 38.01 -15.41 8.04
CA ILE A 270 37.77 -16.56 8.92
C ILE A 270 38.85 -16.69 9.99
N GLU A 271 40.11 -16.38 9.66
CA GLU A 271 41.25 -16.43 10.57
C GLU A 271 41.18 -15.38 11.69
N SER A 272 40.71 -14.17 11.38
CA SER A 272 40.48 -13.12 12.38
C SER A 272 39.32 -13.46 13.34
N ILE A 273 38.27 -14.13 12.83
CA ILE A 273 37.17 -14.63 13.66
C ILE A 273 37.65 -15.78 14.56
N LYS A 274 38.40 -16.75 14.00
CA LYS A 274 39.00 -17.87 14.75
C LYS A 274 39.95 -17.40 15.85
N SER A 275 40.80 -16.42 15.55
CA SER A 275 41.74 -15.87 16.54
C SER A 275 41.05 -15.10 17.66
N SER A 276 39.95 -14.40 17.35
CA SER A 276 39.16 -13.66 18.35
C SER A 276 38.29 -14.55 19.25
N LEU A 277 37.90 -15.75 18.75
CA LEU A 277 37.20 -16.79 19.53
C LEU A 277 38.17 -17.61 20.41
N GLY A 278 39.48 -17.54 20.16
CA GLY A 278 40.50 -18.24 20.94
C GLY A 278 40.42 -19.77 20.87
N SER A 279 41.09 -20.46 21.79
CA SER A 279 41.08 -21.92 21.95
C SER A 279 39.99 -22.45 22.90
N SER A 280 39.10 -21.57 23.35
CA SER A 280 38.09 -21.87 24.37
C SER A 280 36.76 -22.32 23.75
N GLY A 281 36.60 -23.65 23.64
CA GLY A 281 35.36 -24.32 23.25
C GLY A 281 35.40 -24.95 21.85
N SER A 282 34.56 -25.98 21.62
CA SER A 282 34.30 -26.50 20.28
C SER A 282 33.39 -25.55 19.51
N PHE A 283 33.93 -24.96 18.44
CA PHE A 283 33.17 -24.11 17.55
C PHE A 283 33.38 -24.52 16.08
N SER A 284 32.31 -24.41 15.29
CA SER A 284 32.36 -24.57 13.84
C SER A 284 32.00 -23.24 13.16
N ILE A 285 32.76 -22.90 12.12
CA ILE A 285 32.51 -21.71 11.31
C ILE A 285 32.18 -22.19 9.91
N GLN A 286 30.98 -21.87 9.44
CA GLN A 286 30.53 -22.20 8.10
C GLN A 286 30.23 -20.92 7.34
N GLU A 287 30.79 -20.76 6.15
CA GLU A 287 30.34 -19.72 5.23
C GLU A 287 28.88 -20.02 4.86
N THR A 288 28.00 -19.05 5.07
CA THR A 288 26.57 -19.22 4.81
C THR A 288 26.05 -18.17 3.84
N ASN A 289 25.34 -18.65 2.83
CA ASN A 289 24.55 -17.82 1.92
C ASN A 289 23.10 -17.67 2.38
N ALA A 290 22.73 -18.23 3.53
CA ALA A 290 21.35 -18.22 4.03
C ALA A 290 20.80 -16.80 4.29
N PHE A 291 21.67 -15.79 4.32
CA PHE A 291 21.36 -14.36 4.45
C PHE A 291 22.04 -13.52 3.37
N ASN A 292 22.22 -14.07 2.16
CA ASN A 292 22.68 -13.28 1.04
C ASN A 292 21.52 -12.44 0.51
N ASP A 293 21.44 -11.21 1.01
CA ASP A 293 20.43 -10.21 0.67
C ASP A 293 20.33 -9.94 -0.84
N ALA A 294 21.38 -10.19 -1.63
CA ALA A 294 21.33 -10.04 -3.08
C ALA A 294 20.46 -11.11 -3.77
N THR A 295 20.49 -12.35 -3.26
CA THR A 295 19.64 -13.45 -3.77
C THR A 295 18.18 -13.18 -3.42
N HIS A 296 17.90 -12.77 -2.18
CA HIS A 296 16.55 -12.42 -1.75
C HIS A 296 16.00 -11.20 -2.50
N LEU A 297 16.81 -10.16 -2.70
CA LEU A 297 16.42 -9.00 -3.49
C LEU A 297 16.07 -9.39 -4.94
N LYS A 298 16.89 -10.25 -5.57
CA LYS A 298 16.62 -10.76 -6.92
C LYS A 298 15.29 -11.52 -6.98
N GLU A 299 15.03 -12.38 -6.00
CA GLU A 299 13.77 -13.13 -5.92
C GLU A 299 12.58 -12.19 -5.74
N ILE A 300 12.66 -11.22 -4.83
CA ILE A 300 11.59 -10.23 -4.62
C ILE A 300 11.33 -9.41 -5.88
N LEU A 301 12.37 -8.88 -6.53
CA LEU A 301 12.24 -8.12 -7.78
C LEU A 301 11.64 -8.97 -8.89
N LYS A 302 12.00 -10.26 -8.97
CA LYS A 302 11.39 -11.22 -9.91
C LYS A 302 9.89 -11.37 -9.62
N VAL A 303 9.50 -11.55 -8.36
CA VAL A 303 8.09 -11.66 -7.96
C VAL A 303 7.33 -10.38 -8.28
N CYS A 304 7.86 -9.22 -7.92
CA CYS A 304 7.25 -7.92 -8.20
C CYS A 304 7.09 -7.70 -9.71
N SER A 305 8.11 -8.03 -10.51
CA SER A 305 8.07 -7.85 -11.97
C SER A 305 7.08 -8.79 -12.65
N LEU A 306 7.03 -10.07 -12.25
CA LEU A 306 6.06 -11.03 -12.78
C LEU A 306 4.63 -10.65 -12.41
N SER A 307 4.42 -10.23 -11.17
CA SER A 307 3.12 -9.73 -10.70
C SER A 307 2.70 -8.50 -11.50
N LEU A 308 3.62 -7.53 -11.66
CA LEU A 308 3.37 -6.30 -12.40
C LEU A 308 3.04 -6.58 -13.86
N LEU A 309 3.66 -7.58 -14.49
CA LEU A 309 3.38 -7.97 -15.87
C LEU A 309 1.95 -8.51 -16.02
N LEU A 310 1.50 -9.38 -15.12
CA LEU A 310 0.12 -9.90 -15.17
C LEU A 310 -0.92 -8.80 -14.86
N ILE A 311 -0.63 -7.97 -13.85
CA ILE A 311 -1.42 -6.78 -13.51
C ILE A 311 -1.48 -5.80 -14.70
N SER A 312 -0.38 -5.66 -15.43
CA SER A 312 -0.31 -4.81 -16.62
C SER A 312 -1.26 -5.27 -17.72
N THR A 313 -1.38 -6.58 -17.93
CA THR A 313 -2.37 -7.14 -18.85
C THR A 313 -3.79 -6.76 -18.44
N TYR A 314 -4.11 -6.87 -17.15
CA TYR A 314 -5.42 -6.44 -16.64
C TYR A 314 -5.66 -4.94 -16.83
N ILE A 315 -4.69 -4.09 -16.46
CA ILE A 315 -4.82 -2.62 -16.59
C ILE A 315 -4.94 -2.22 -18.06
N PHE A 316 -4.21 -2.89 -18.97
CA PHE A 316 -4.33 -2.66 -20.40
C PHE A 316 -5.75 -2.94 -20.91
N ILE A 317 -6.34 -4.09 -20.52
CA ILE A 317 -7.68 -4.48 -20.93
C ILE A 317 -8.73 -3.54 -20.33
N ARG A 318 -8.62 -3.23 -19.03
CA ARG A 318 -9.65 -2.49 -18.28
C ARG A 318 -9.58 -0.98 -18.46
N PHE A 319 -8.37 -0.41 -18.39
CA PHE A 319 -8.13 1.03 -18.33
C PHE A 319 -7.39 1.59 -19.54
N GLY A 320 -6.92 0.73 -20.45
CA GLY A 320 -6.25 1.11 -21.69
C GLY A 320 -4.74 1.37 -21.54
N PHE A 321 -4.07 1.49 -22.68
CA PHE A 321 -2.61 1.64 -22.78
C PHE A 321 -2.06 2.89 -22.09
N LYS A 322 -2.81 4.01 -22.09
CA LYS A 322 -2.42 5.26 -21.40
C LYS A 322 -2.15 4.99 -19.92
N ASN A 323 -3.11 4.35 -19.24
CA ASN A 323 -3.02 4.04 -17.81
C ASN A 323 -2.00 2.96 -17.49
N LEU A 324 -1.77 2.03 -18.42
CA LEU A 324 -0.65 1.09 -18.32
C LEU A 324 0.70 1.85 -18.27
N LEU A 325 0.97 2.75 -19.21
CA LEU A 325 2.22 3.52 -19.20
C LEU A 325 2.38 4.36 -17.93
N LEU A 326 1.28 4.96 -17.45
CA LEU A 326 1.26 5.70 -16.18
C LEU A 326 1.74 4.85 -15.01
N LEU A 327 1.19 3.64 -14.88
CA LEU A 327 1.57 2.71 -13.81
C LEU A 327 3.07 2.44 -13.82
N TRP A 328 3.64 2.12 -14.98
CA TRP A 328 5.06 1.80 -15.12
C TRP A 328 5.93 3.01 -14.78
N VAL A 329 5.73 4.13 -15.48
CA VAL A 329 6.55 5.33 -15.30
C VAL A 329 6.53 5.79 -13.85
N ASN A 330 5.35 5.86 -13.23
CA ASN A 330 5.23 6.32 -11.85
C ASN A 330 5.79 5.32 -10.83
N THR A 331 5.60 4.01 -11.03
CA THR A 331 6.11 3.00 -10.09
C THR A 331 7.64 2.94 -10.11
N PHE A 332 8.28 3.02 -11.28
CA PHE A 332 9.74 2.99 -11.36
C PHE A 332 10.38 4.31 -10.96
N SER A 333 9.77 5.45 -11.31
CA SER A 333 10.25 6.77 -10.88
C SER A 333 10.15 6.95 -9.37
N SER A 334 9.02 6.55 -8.76
CA SER A 334 8.82 6.60 -7.31
C SER A 334 9.79 5.68 -6.57
N LEU A 335 10.09 4.50 -7.13
CA LEU A 335 11.05 3.56 -6.55
C LEU A 335 12.45 4.15 -6.60
N ALA A 336 12.85 4.74 -7.75
CA ALA A 336 14.14 5.38 -7.90
C ALA A 336 14.32 6.55 -6.91
N LEU A 337 13.29 7.39 -6.74
CA LEU A 337 13.31 8.49 -5.78
C LEU A 337 13.42 7.99 -4.33
N CYS A 338 12.61 7.00 -3.95
CA CYS A 338 12.64 6.42 -2.62
C CYS A 338 14.03 5.83 -2.29
N CYS A 339 14.57 5.01 -3.19
CA CYS A 339 15.91 4.46 -3.04
C CYS A 339 16.99 5.55 -2.96
N SER A 340 16.87 6.61 -3.76
CA SER A 340 17.82 7.73 -3.74
C SER A 340 17.79 8.50 -2.42
N CYS A 341 16.60 8.73 -1.85
CA CYS A 341 16.46 9.33 -0.53
C CYS A 341 17.13 8.48 0.56
N LEU A 342 16.96 7.15 0.51
CA LEU A 342 17.63 6.24 1.44
C LEU A 342 19.16 6.29 1.30
N ILE A 343 19.66 6.37 0.06
CA ILE A 343 21.10 6.53 -0.23
C ILE A 343 21.63 7.84 0.35
N VAL A 344 20.93 8.98 0.12
CA VAL A 344 21.33 10.30 0.65
C VAL A 344 21.35 10.31 2.17
N ALA A 345 20.32 9.73 2.79
CA ALA A 345 20.21 9.64 4.24
C ALA A 345 21.20 8.64 4.85
N ARG A 346 22.00 7.92 4.03
CA ARG A 346 22.95 6.88 4.43
C ARG A 346 22.33 5.81 5.33
N VAL A 347 21.05 5.54 5.11
CA VAL A 347 20.29 4.58 5.91
C VAL A 347 20.83 3.18 5.63
N PRO A 348 21.26 2.43 6.67
CA PRO A 348 21.77 1.07 6.47
C PRO A 348 20.65 0.15 6.01
N ILE A 349 20.88 -0.55 4.89
CA ILE A 349 19.90 -1.48 4.34
C ILE A 349 19.98 -2.83 5.07
N VAL A 350 18.99 -3.07 5.94
CA VAL A 350 18.78 -4.32 6.68
C VAL A 350 17.60 -5.12 6.10
N SER A 351 17.42 -6.37 6.53
CA SER A 351 16.39 -7.31 6.02
C SER A 351 14.95 -6.77 6.03
N SER A 352 14.62 -5.81 6.90
CA SER A 352 13.31 -5.15 6.94
C SER A 352 13.00 -4.33 5.67
N ILE A 353 14.00 -3.98 4.86
CA ILE A 353 13.77 -3.29 3.58
C ILE A 353 12.98 -4.16 2.60
N PHE A 354 13.09 -5.48 2.69
CA PHE A 354 12.40 -6.38 1.77
C PHE A 354 10.89 -6.35 1.98
N THR A 355 10.46 -6.35 3.23
CA THR A 355 9.06 -6.13 3.59
C THR A 355 8.61 -4.73 3.20
N ALA A 356 9.44 -3.71 3.40
CA ALA A 356 9.16 -2.34 2.98
C ALA A 356 8.97 -2.22 1.46
N LEU A 357 9.81 -2.90 0.66
CA LEU A 357 9.71 -2.92 -0.80
C LEU A 357 8.41 -3.60 -1.27
N LEU A 358 8.01 -4.70 -0.64
CA LEU A 358 6.71 -5.35 -0.91
C LEU A 358 5.53 -4.43 -0.56
N CYS A 359 5.60 -3.72 0.57
CA CYS A 359 4.60 -2.71 0.94
C CYS A 359 4.56 -1.57 -0.10
N TYR A 360 5.72 -1.10 -0.57
CA TYR A 360 5.81 -0.06 -1.58
C TYR A 360 5.11 -0.46 -2.88
N PHE A 361 5.38 -1.67 -3.41
CA PHE A 361 4.72 -2.14 -4.63
C PHE A 361 3.20 -2.27 -4.45
N PHE A 362 2.76 -2.84 -3.33
CA PHE A 362 1.34 -2.96 -3.01
C PHE A 362 0.63 -1.60 -2.91
N VAL A 363 1.21 -0.67 -2.15
CA VAL A 363 0.65 0.67 -1.96
C VAL A 363 0.65 1.46 -3.27
N SER A 364 1.72 1.38 -4.06
CA SER A 364 1.78 2.02 -5.38
C SER A 364 0.64 1.51 -6.26
N LEU A 365 0.42 0.20 -6.29
CA LEU A 365 -0.66 -0.42 -7.06
C LEU A 365 -2.03 0.10 -6.62
N LEU A 366 -2.31 0.13 -5.31
CA LEU A 366 -3.57 0.64 -4.77
C LEU A 366 -3.85 2.07 -5.21
N TYR A 367 -2.85 2.95 -5.10
CA TYR A 367 -3.00 4.35 -5.47
C TYR A 367 -3.26 4.53 -6.96
N HIS A 368 -2.53 3.82 -7.83
CA HIS A 368 -2.74 3.91 -9.27
C HIS A 368 -4.13 3.44 -9.68
N LEU A 369 -4.59 2.32 -9.13
CA LEU A 369 -5.94 1.80 -9.40
C LEU A 369 -7.01 2.76 -8.89
N TYR A 370 -6.83 3.36 -7.71
CA TYR A 370 -7.69 4.44 -7.22
C TYR A 370 -7.78 5.59 -8.23
N TRP A 371 -6.65 6.09 -8.73
CA TRP A 371 -6.64 7.18 -9.70
C TRP A 371 -7.27 6.78 -11.04
N PHE A 372 -6.98 5.59 -11.56
CA PHE A 372 -7.54 5.12 -12.84
C PHE A 372 -9.06 4.94 -12.77
N SER A 373 -9.58 4.37 -11.69
CA SER A 373 -11.02 4.26 -11.47
C SER A 373 -11.67 5.63 -11.29
N SER A 374 -11.02 6.54 -10.55
CA SER A 374 -11.55 7.90 -10.36
C SER A 374 -11.53 8.72 -11.66
N ALA A 375 -10.54 8.52 -12.53
CA ALA A 375 -10.48 9.11 -13.87
C ALA A 375 -11.60 8.59 -14.80
N THR A 376 -12.08 7.38 -14.53
CA THR A 376 -13.21 6.80 -15.27
C THR A 376 -14.53 7.40 -14.79
N LEU A 377 -14.68 7.65 -13.48
CA LEU A 377 -15.82 8.40 -12.93
C LEU A 377 -15.90 9.83 -13.47
N SER A 378 -14.78 10.55 -13.57
CA SER A 378 -14.76 11.93 -14.07
C SER A 378 -15.07 12.08 -15.55
N LYS A 379 -15.30 10.99 -16.28
CA LYS A 379 -15.84 11.04 -17.64
C LYS A 379 -17.37 11.02 -17.67
N LEU A 380 -18.02 10.73 -16.54
CA LEU A 380 -19.47 10.69 -16.46
C LEU A 380 -20.01 12.12 -16.31
N ASP A 381 -20.94 12.49 -17.19
CA ASP A 381 -21.49 13.85 -17.23
C ASP A 381 -22.13 14.26 -15.91
N TRP A 382 -22.88 13.35 -15.28
CA TRP A 382 -23.49 13.62 -13.98
C TRP A 382 -22.43 13.89 -12.90
N PHE A 383 -21.29 13.20 -12.91
CA PHE A 383 -20.27 13.34 -11.87
C PHE A 383 -19.59 14.73 -11.90
N ASN A 384 -19.51 15.34 -13.09
CA ASN A 384 -18.95 16.68 -13.28
C ASN A 384 -19.99 17.81 -13.17
N LYS A 385 -21.29 17.50 -13.12
CA LYS A 385 -22.31 18.52 -12.85
C LYS A 385 -22.13 19.05 -11.42
N GLU A 386 -22.22 20.36 -11.27
CA GLU A 386 -22.17 21.11 -10.01
C GLU A 386 -20.93 20.89 -9.13
N ASN A 387 -20.02 21.89 -9.14
CA ASN A 387 -18.72 21.87 -8.44
C ASN A 387 -18.78 22.40 -6.99
N LYS A 388 -19.81 22.08 -6.19
CA LYS A 388 -19.83 22.47 -4.76
C LYS A 388 -18.84 21.61 -3.94
N TYR A 389 -18.86 20.29 -4.15
CA TYR A 389 -17.93 19.35 -3.53
C TYR A 389 -16.94 18.75 -4.54
N SER A 390 -15.66 18.79 -4.17
CA SER A 390 -14.59 18.11 -4.90
C SER A 390 -14.39 16.70 -4.33
N PHE A 391 -14.93 15.69 -5.03
CA PHE A 391 -14.79 14.27 -4.69
C PHE A 391 -13.33 13.89 -4.42
N PHE A 392 -12.43 14.26 -5.34
CA PHE A 392 -11.00 13.96 -5.26
C PHE A 392 -10.35 14.55 -4.01
N TYR A 393 -10.71 15.79 -3.66
CA TYR A 393 -10.20 16.43 -2.46
C TYR A 393 -10.74 15.78 -1.18
N GLY A 394 -12.01 15.38 -1.18
CA GLY A 394 -12.65 14.66 -0.10
C GLY A 394 -11.93 13.35 0.26
N VAL A 395 -11.61 12.55 -0.75
CA VAL A 395 -10.86 11.29 -0.58
C VAL A 395 -9.43 11.58 -0.10
N ASP A 396 -8.71 12.49 -0.76
CA ASP A 396 -7.31 12.85 -0.44
C ASP A 396 -7.16 13.36 1.01
N SER A 397 -8.02 14.28 1.42
CA SER A 397 -8.00 14.84 2.77
C SER A 397 -8.32 13.78 3.84
N SER A 398 -9.25 12.87 3.54
CA SER A 398 -9.63 11.82 4.48
C SER A 398 -8.55 10.75 4.58
N LEU A 399 -7.91 10.41 3.46
CA LEU A 399 -6.82 9.44 3.43
C LEU A 399 -5.58 9.95 4.18
N LYS A 400 -5.20 11.22 3.98
CA LYS A 400 -4.11 11.86 4.74
C LYS A 400 -4.37 11.83 6.23
N LEU A 401 -5.58 12.21 6.66
CA LEU A 401 -5.94 12.17 8.08
C LEU A 401 -5.88 10.75 8.65
N CYS A 402 -6.38 9.75 7.92
CA CYS A 402 -6.27 8.35 8.32
C CYS A 402 -4.80 7.93 8.44
N LEU A 403 -3.95 8.26 7.46
CA LEU A 403 -2.52 7.95 7.49
C LEU A 403 -1.78 8.62 8.66
N PHE A 404 -2.05 9.90 8.92
CA PHE A 404 -1.47 10.62 10.07
C PHE A 404 -1.94 10.01 11.39
N SER A 405 -3.22 9.65 11.51
CA SER A 405 -3.73 9.00 12.72
C SER A 405 -3.06 7.64 12.93
N PHE A 406 -2.87 6.86 11.87
CA PHE A 406 -2.17 5.58 11.93
C PHE A 406 -0.74 5.74 12.43
N PHE A 407 0.02 6.66 11.84
CA PHE A 407 1.40 6.97 12.25
C PHE A 407 1.50 7.46 13.69
N LEU A 408 0.61 8.37 14.11
CA LEU A 408 0.60 8.85 15.50
C LEU A 408 0.29 7.73 16.50
N THR A 409 -0.64 6.84 16.17
CA THR A 409 -0.95 5.68 17.02
C THR A 409 0.15 4.62 17.03
N SER A 410 0.94 4.52 15.95
CA SER A 410 2.05 3.57 15.86
C SER A 410 3.31 4.06 16.61
N LEU A 411 3.56 5.38 16.62
CA LEU A 411 4.63 6.02 17.42
C LEU A 411 4.50 5.80 18.93
N LEU A 412 3.32 5.43 19.44
CA LEU A 412 3.13 5.09 20.85
C LEU A 412 3.73 3.73 21.23
N SER A 413 4.28 2.97 20.27
CA SER A 413 5.03 1.74 20.52
C SER A 413 6.37 2.05 21.20
N VAL A 414 6.76 1.25 22.20
CA VAL A 414 8.07 1.35 22.88
C VAL A 414 9.15 0.51 22.17
N ASN A 415 8.79 -0.25 21.13
CA ASN A 415 9.72 -1.11 20.41
C ASN A 415 10.39 -0.36 19.24
N GLU A 416 11.69 -0.14 19.35
CA GLU A 416 12.52 0.59 18.38
C GLU A 416 12.47 -0.02 16.96
N GLU A 417 12.42 -1.35 16.83
CA GLU A 417 12.34 -2.02 15.53
C GLU A 417 11.00 -1.74 14.82
N LEU A 418 9.91 -1.70 15.59
CA LEU A 418 8.58 -1.34 15.10
C LEU A 418 8.51 0.13 14.70
N ILE A 419 9.09 1.03 15.50
CA ILE A 419 9.12 2.47 15.19
C ILE A 419 9.89 2.72 13.88
N LEU A 420 11.05 2.09 13.70
CA LEU A 420 11.86 2.19 12.48
C LEU A 420 11.10 1.65 11.26
N LEU A 421 10.47 0.49 11.39
CA LEU A 421 9.69 -0.13 10.34
C LEU A 421 8.45 0.69 9.97
N ASP A 422 7.72 1.19 10.96
CA ASP A 422 6.58 2.07 10.79
C ASP A 422 6.99 3.38 10.12
N PHE A 423 8.18 3.91 10.44
CA PHE A 423 8.74 5.07 9.76
C PHE A 423 9.01 4.78 8.28
N TYR A 424 9.57 3.62 7.93
CA TYR A 424 9.75 3.22 6.52
C TYR A 424 8.40 3.06 5.82
N VAL A 425 7.46 2.35 6.43
CA VAL A 425 6.13 2.09 5.86
C VAL A 425 5.37 3.40 5.67
N PHE A 426 5.40 4.31 6.65
CA PHE A 426 4.76 5.62 6.57
C PHE A 426 5.41 6.50 5.48
N THR A 427 6.75 6.52 5.42
CA THR A 427 7.48 7.25 4.39
C THR A 427 7.11 6.73 3.00
N ILE A 428 7.06 5.41 2.83
CA ILE A 428 6.61 4.75 1.60
C ILE A 428 5.17 5.14 1.25
N LEU A 429 4.24 5.07 2.22
CA LEU A 429 2.84 5.44 2.02
C LEU A 429 2.70 6.90 1.56
N LEU A 430 3.46 7.80 2.17
CA LEU A 430 3.45 9.22 1.89
C LEU A 430 4.07 9.53 0.51
N PHE A 431 5.24 8.97 0.20
CA PHE A 431 5.88 9.13 -1.11
C PHE A 431 5.04 8.54 -2.23
N SER A 432 4.54 7.30 -2.08
CA SER A 432 3.68 6.67 -3.09
C SER A 432 2.40 7.48 -3.32
N HIS A 433 1.77 8.01 -2.27
CA HIS A 433 0.61 8.89 -2.38
C HIS A 433 0.92 10.13 -3.21
N TYR A 434 1.92 10.92 -2.80
CA TYR A 434 2.23 12.19 -3.44
C TYR A 434 2.78 12.01 -4.86
N ILE A 435 3.67 11.04 -5.08
CA ILE A 435 4.21 10.83 -6.43
C ILE A 435 3.16 10.23 -7.37
N SER A 436 2.30 9.30 -6.92
CA SER A 436 1.20 8.82 -7.76
C SER A 436 0.29 9.96 -8.20
N LYS A 437 0.03 10.92 -7.30
CA LYS A 437 -0.85 12.06 -7.56
C LYS A 437 -0.21 13.05 -8.52
N VAL A 438 1.06 13.39 -8.29
CA VAL A 438 1.82 14.27 -9.18
C VAL A 438 2.02 13.63 -10.55
N GLY A 439 2.40 12.36 -10.59
CA GLY A 439 2.58 11.61 -11.83
C GLY A 439 1.28 11.45 -12.62
N PHE A 440 0.16 11.16 -11.95
CA PHE A 440 -1.16 11.09 -12.57
C PHE A 440 -1.56 12.44 -13.19
N ILE A 441 -1.51 13.53 -12.41
CA ILE A 441 -1.86 14.89 -12.89
C ILE A 441 -0.94 15.31 -14.05
N PHE A 442 0.37 15.11 -13.90
CA PHE A 442 1.38 15.50 -14.90
C PHE A 442 1.21 14.78 -16.25
N LEU A 443 1.02 13.46 -16.21
CA LEU A 443 0.94 12.66 -17.43
C LEU A 443 -0.47 12.66 -18.02
N GLU A 444 -1.54 12.91 -17.24
CA GLU A 444 -2.89 13.08 -17.79
C GLU A 444 -2.94 14.27 -18.77
N GLU A 445 -2.36 15.41 -18.39
CA GLU A 445 -2.25 16.62 -19.22
C GLU A 445 -1.29 16.48 -20.43
N LYS A 446 -0.22 15.69 -20.30
CA LYS A 446 0.81 15.56 -21.35
C LYS A 446 0.64 14.36 -22.29
N LEU A 447 0.05 13.26 -21.86
CA LEU A 447 -0.26 12.15 -22.77
C LEU A 447 -1.44 12.47 -23.68
N ASP A 448 -2.23 13.51 -23.39
CA ASP A 448 -3.19 14.04 -24.34
C ASP A 448 -2.50 14.67 -25.59
N LEU A 449 -1.25 15.13 -25.49
CA LEU A 449 -0.41 15.49 -26.66
C LEU A 449 0.05 14.27 -27.49
N PHE A 450 0.13 13.08 -26.89
CA PHE A 450 0.46 11.82 -27.58
C PHE A 450 -0.78 11.08 -28.10
N LYS A 451 -1.97 11.42 -27.58
CA LYS A 451 -3.29 10.90 -27.97
C LYS A 451 -3.56 11.12 -29.46
N ASP A 452 -3.12 12.25 -29.99
CA ASP A 452 -3.28 12.59 -31.41
C ASP A 452 -2.25 11.92 -32.33
N LYS A 453 -1.20 11.31 -31.77
CA LYS A 453 -0.02 10.90 -32.55
C LYS A 453 0.27 9.40 -32.51
N TYR A 454 -0.07 8.69 -31.44
CA TYR A 454 0.33 7.28 -31.26
C TYR A 454 -0.69 6.36 -30.56
N LEU A 455 -1.84 6.87 -30.11
CA LEU A 455 -2.92 6.02 -29.62
C LEU A 455 -3.91 5.80 -30.77
N TRP A 456 -4.23 4.53 -31.04
CA TRP A 456 -5.38 4.15 -31.85
C TRP A 456 -6.54 5.11 -31.52
N ARG A 457 -6.88 5.98 -32.48
CA ARG A 457 -8.27 6.34 -32.66
C ARG A 457 -9.00 5.01 -32.57
N LYS A 458 -9.88 4.89 -31.59
CA LYS A 458 -10.91 3.87 -31.60
C LYS A 458 -11.33 3.75 -33.07
N GLU A 459 -11.23 2.56 -33.65
CA GLU A 459 -11.83 2.21 -34.93
C GLU A 459 -13.36 2.29 -34.86
N SER A 460 -13.91 3.34 -34.24
CA SER A 460 -15.28 3.82 -34.40
C SER A 460 -15.38 4.83 -35.55
N GLU A 461 -14.27 5.13 -36.25
CA GLU A 461 -14.27 5.81 -37.55
C GLU A 461 -14.08 4.85 -38.74
N ILE A 462 -14.35 3.54 -38.57
CA ILE A 462 -14.80 2.75 -39.72
C ILE A 462 -16.20 3.27 -40.03
N LYS A 463 -16.27 4.26 -40.92
CA LYS A 463 -17.46 4.59 -41.68
C LYS A 463 -17.89 3.33 -42.43
N VAL A 464 -18.68 2.47 -41.79
CA VAL A 464 -19.60 1.59 -42.48
C VAL A 464 -20.64 2.52 -43.10
N VAL A 465 -20.34 2.93 -44.32
CA VAL A 465 -21.29 3.57 -45.21
C VAL A 465 -22.41 2.56 -45.41
N GLY A 466 -23.52 2.75 -44.70
CA GLY A 466 -24.74 1.97 -44.86
C GLY A 466 -25.00 0.99 -43.72
N GLU A 467 -25.45 1.49 -42.56
CA GLU A 467 -26.70 1.09 -41.90
C GLU A 467 -26.77 1.81 -40.56
N LYS A 468 -27.91 2.45 -40.28
CA LYS A 468 -28.25 2.96 -38.95
C LYS A 468 -28.34 1.75 -38.02
N SER A 469 -27.26 1.46 -37.29
CA SER A 469 -27.27 0.48 -36.22
C SER A 469 -27.11 1.21 -34.89
N GLU A 470 -28.09 1.00 -34.04
CA GLU A 470 -28.23 1.46 -32.65
C GLU A 470 -27.18 0.79 -31.76
N VAL A 471 -25.89 1.09 -31.97
CA VAL A 471 -24.80 0.53 -31.16
C VAL A 471 -23.78 1.62 -30.79
N GLU A 472 -24.24 2.62 -30.03
CA GLU A 472 -23.39 3.33 -29.06
C GLU A 472 -24.19 3.54 -27.76
N ASN A 473 -24.72 2.45 -27.20
CA ASN A 473 -25.20 2.46 -25.83
C ASN A 473 -24.02 2.43 -24.87
N PHE A 474 -23.63 3.63 -24.41
CA PHE A 474 -23.40 3.87 -22.99
C PHE A 474 -24.50 3.18 -22.19
N ASP A 475 -24.17 2.58 -21.03
CA ASP A 475 -25.08 1.79 -20.18
C ASP A 475 -26.48 2.46 -20.11
N GLU A 476 -27.40 2.06 -20.99
CA GLU A 476 -28.61 2.81 -21.37
C GLU A 476 -29.51 3.00 -20.14
N TYR A 477 -29.42 2.04 -19.21
CA TYR A 477 -30.07 2.02 -17.90
C TYR A 477 -29.56 3.07 -16.91
N ASP A 478 -28.29 3.50 -16.97
CA ASP A 478 -27.74 4.52 -16.05
C ASP A 478 -28.19 5.94 -16.48
N GLU A 479 -28.49 6.16 -17.76
CA GLU A 479 -29.06 7.41 -18.29
C GLU A 479 -30.61 7.40 -18.28
N GLU A 480 -31.27 6.26 -18.51
CA GLU A 480 -32.74 6.12 -18.40
C GLU A 480 -33.24 6.49 -16.99
N LEU A 481 -32.57 6.01 -15.95
CA LEU A 481 -32.90 6.31 -14.55
C LEU A 481 -32.80 7.81 -14.21
N ILE A 482 -32.06 8.58 -15.00
CA ILE A 482 -31.88 10.03 -14.83
C ILE A 482 -32.78 10.80 -15.80
N SER A 483 -33.07 10.28 -17.00
CA SER A 483 -34.02 10.89 -17.93
C SER A 483 -35.46 10.79 -17.45
N ASP A 484 -35.82 9.73 -16.71
CA ASP A 484 -37.13 9.59 -16.05
C ASP A 484 -37.36 10.59 -14.91
N ILE A 485 -36.32 11.32 -14.50
CA ILE A 485 -36.42 12.41 -13.51
C ILE A 485 -36.67 13.76 -14.21
N ASN A 486 -36.39 13.86 -15.52
CA ASN A 486 -36.53 15.08 -16.31
C ASN A 486 -37.78 15.08 -17.22
N SER A 487 -38.67 14.10 -17.10
CA SER A 487 -39.95 14.04 -17.81
C SER A 487 -41.15 14.49 -16.97
#